data_AF-X1JBI2-F1
#
_entry.id   AF-X1JBI2-F1
#
_cell.length_a   1.000
_cell.length_b   1.000
_cell.length_c   1.000
_cell.angle_alpha   90.00
_cell.angle_beta   90.00
_cell.angle_gamma   90.00
#
_symmetry.space_group_name_H-M   'P 1'
#
loop_
_entity.id
_entity.type
_entity.pdbx_description
1 polymer ?
#
loop_
_entity_poly.entity_id
_entity_poly.type
_entity_poly.pdbx_seq_one_letter_code
_entity_poly.pdbx_strand_id
1 'polypeptide(L)' 'MRTFNLLISTSRHNEINAKAELFFLLFMMGDEFPLIFRVEFPGLFIALTNLNPKKCIEKLTIQRLSVKLHQ' A
#
# COMPACT_ATOMS: atom_id res chain seq x y z
N MET A 1 2.78 -18.43 7.08
CA MET A 1 2.20 -17.06 7.05
C MET A 1 1.57 -16.86 5.68
N ARG A 2 0.38 -16.23 5.58
CA ARG A 2 -0.22 -15.90 4.27
C ARG A 2 0.30 -14.54 3.83
N THR A 3 1.17 -14.53 2.84
CA THR A 3 1.61 -13.32 2.15
C THR A 3 0.63 -13.00 1.02
N PHE A 4 0.26 -11.73 0.87
CA PHE A 4 -0.52 -11.24 -0.26
C PHE A 4 0.40 -10.61 -1.29
N ASN A 5 0.20 -10.95 -2.56
CA ASN A 5 0.91 -10.38 -3.69
C ASN A 5 0.06 -9.24 -4.27
N LEU A 6 0.55 -8.01 -4.17
CA LEU A 6 -0.12 -6.84 -4.71
C LEU A 6 0.59 -6.43 -6.00
N LEU A 7 -0.18 -6.28 -7.08
CA LEU A 7 0.25 -5.56 -8.27
C LEU A 7 -0.22 -4.11 -8.14
N ILE A 8 0.70 -3.17 -8.21
CA ILE A 8 0.42 -1.75 -8.04
C ILE A 8 0.75 -1.02 -9.33
N SER A 9 -0.11 -0.08 -9.71
CA SER A 9 0.12 0.86 -10.79
C SER A 9 0.31 2.29 -10.27
N THR A 10 1.12 3.06 -10.99
CA THR A 10 1.36 4.49 -10.81
C THR A 10 1.59 5.13 -12.17
N SER A 11 1.71 6.46 -12.23
CA SER A 11 2.22 7.13 -13.42
C SER A 11 3.65 6.67 -13.73
N ARG A 12 3.98 6.58 -15.02
CA ARG A 12 5.33 6.22 -15.46
C ARG A 12 6.35 7.16 -14.84
N HIS A 13 7.49 6.62 -14.41
CA HIS A 13 8.58 7.35 -13.76
C HIS A 13 8.28 7.89 -12.35
N ASN A 14 7.12 7.56 -11.77
CA ASN A 14 6.77 7.91 -10.39
C ASN A 14 6.87 6.71 -9.42
N GLU A 15 7.48 5.61 -9.85
CA GLU A 15 7.54 4.36 -9.08
C GLU A 15 8.35 4.54 -7.80
N ILE A 16 9.37 5.39 -7.81
CA ILE A 16 10.19 5.66 -6.60
C ILE A 16 9.32 6.23 -5.49
N ASN A 17 8.57 7.30 -5.78
CA ASN A 17 7.69 7.94 -4.80
C ASN A 17 6.54 7.01 -4.41
N ALA A 18 5.89 6.37 -5.38
CA ALA A 18 4.77 5.46 -5.10
C ALA A 18 5.18 4.26 -4.22
N LYS A 19 6.38 3.72 -4.42
CA LYS A 19 6.93 2.65 -3.56
C LYS A 19 7.20 3.16 -2.13
N ALA A 20 7.74 4.37 -1.98
CA ALA A 20 7.99 4.97 -0.67
C ALA A 20 6.67 5.21 0.10
N GLU A 21 5.67 5.80 -0.55
CA GLU A 21 4.35 6.02 0.04
C GLU A 21 3.67 4.70 0.44
N LEU A 22 3.75 3.67 -0.42
CA LEU A 22 3.21 2.36 -0.09
C LEU A 22 3.94 1.72 1.10
N PHE A 23 5.27 1.82 1.16
CA PHE A 23 6.06 1.33 2.28
C PHE A 23 5.61 1.97 3.59
N PHE A 24 5.52 3.30 3.64
CA PHE A 24 5.10 4.01 4.84
C PHE A 24 3.66 3.69 5.24
N LEU A 25 2.75 3.60 4.27
CA LEU A 25 1.37 3.21 4.54
C LEU A 25 1.30 1.82 5.20
N LEU A 26 1.97 0.82 4.63
CA LEU A 26 1.98 -0.54 5.17
C LEU A 26 2.65 -0.60 6.54
N PHE A 27 3.74 0.15 6.73
CA PHE A 27 4.42 0.31 8.03
C PHE A 27 3.47 0.86 9.10
N MET A 28 2.78 1.97 8.83
CA MET A 28 1.80 2.55 9.76
C MET A 28 0.62 1.61 10.04
N MET A 29 0.34 0.66 9.14
CA MET A 29 -0.73 -0.32 9.27
C MET A 29 -0.28 -1.61 10.00
N GLY A 30 0.99 -1.70 10.41
CA GLY A 30 1.55 -2.80 11.18
C GLY A 30 2.30 -3.85 10.36
N ASP A 31 2.68 -3.56 9.10
CA ASP A 31 3.65 -4.36 8.36
C ASP A 31 5.03 -3.71 8.45
N GLU A 32 5.88 -4.17 9.36
CA GLU A 32 7.16 -3.52 9.62
C GLU A 32 8.15 -3.67 8.46
N PHE A 33 8.01 -4.71 7.63
CA PHE A 33 8.97 -5.05 6.57
C PHE A 33 8.28 -5.52 5.28
N PRO A 34 7.45 -4.67 4.62
CA PRO A 34 6.85 -5.02 3.34
C PRO A 34 7.93 -5.11 2.27
N LEU A 35 7.90 -6.17 1.47
CA LEU A 35 8.87 -6.35 0.38
C LEU A 35 8.32 -5.74 -0.90
N ILE A 36 9.05 -4.80 -1.49
CA ILE A 36 8.60 -4.08 -2.69
C ILE A 36 9.60 -4.31 -3.81
N PHE A 37 9.10 -4.80 -4.95
CA PHE A 37 9.90 -5.23 -6.09
C PHE A 37 9.59 -4.40 -7.33
N ARG A 38 10.64 -4.03 -8.05
CA ARG A 38 10.51 -3.46 -9.39
C ARG A 38 10.11 -4.54 -10.39
N VAL A 39 9.34 -4.16 -11.41
CA VAL A 39 9.11 -4.97 -12.61
C VAL A 39 9.60 -4.22 -13.85
N GLU A 40 9.66 -4.92 -14.98
CA GLU A 40 10.19 -4.37 -16.24
C GLU A 40 9.26 -3.31 -16.87
N PHE A 41 7.99 -3.29 -16.49
CA PHE A 41 6.99 -2.39 -17.05
C PHE A 41 6.95 -1.04 -16.31
N PRO A 42 7.25 0.09 -16.99
CA PRO A 42 7.11 1.41 -16.40
C PRO A 42 5.68 1.66 -15.93
N GLY A 43 5.56 2.24 -14.73
CA GLY A 43 4.29 2.49 -14.06
C GLY A 43 3.79 1.31 -13.23
N LEU A 44 4.48 0.16 -13.18
CA LEU A 44 4.07 -1.00 -12.39
C LEU A 44 5.16 -1.41 -11.38
N PHE A 45 4.72 -2.01 -10.28
CA PHE A 45 5.57 -2.69 -9.30
C PHE A 45 4.77 -3.69 -8.46
N ILE A 46 5.47 -4.54 -7.70
CA ILE A 46 4.86 -5.56 -6.85
C ILE A 46 5.17 -5.27 -5.39
N ALA A 47 4.22 -5.52 -4.49
CA ALA A 47 4.47 -5.56 -3.06
C ALA A 47 4.00 -6.89 -2.46
N LEU A 48 4.82 -7.44 -1.56
CA LEU A 48 4.48 -8.55 -0.70
C LEU A 48 4.23 -8.03 0.70
N THR A 49 3.07 -8.35 1.24
CA THR A 49 2.65 -7.91 2.57
C THR A 49 1.98 -9.06 3.32
N ASN A 50 2.14 -9.07 4.65
CA ASN A 50 1.39 -9.99 5.51
C ASN A 50 -0.01 -9.43 5.87
N LEU A 51 -0.31 -8.19 5.47
CA LEU A 51 -1.59 -7.55 5.73
C LEU A 51 -2.63 -7.97 4.69
N ASN A 52 -3.85 -8.20 5.15
CA ASN A 52 -4.99 -8.40 4.26
C ASN A 52 -5.40 -7.05 3.64
N PRO A 53 -5.30 -6.88 2.31
CA PRO A 53 -5.57 -5.60 1.66
C PRO A 53 -7.00 -5.10 1.87
N LYS A 54 -7.98 -6.01 1.90
CA LYS A 54 -9.39 -5.65 2.15
C LYS A 54 -9.55 -5.02 3.53
N LYS A 55 -8.92 -5.61 4.56
CA LYS A 55 -8.93 -5.06 5.92
C LYS A 55 -8.20 -3.72 6.02
N CYS A 56 -7.11 -3.54 5.25
CA CYS A 56 -6.43 -2.25 5.19
C CYS A 56 -7.33 -1.17 4.60
N ILE A 57 -8.03 -1.45 3.50
CA ILE A 57 -8.98 -0.52 2.87
C ILE A 57 -10.12 -0.18 3.83
N GLU A 58 -10.70 -1.16 4.52
CA GLU A 58 -11.75 -0.94 5.52
C GLU A 58 -11.30 0.05 6.61
N LYS A 59 -10.12 -0.18 7.21
CA LYS A 59 -9.55 0.72 8.23
C LYS A 59 -9.35 2.15 7.72
N LEU A 60 -8.74 2.31 6.54
CA LEU A 60 -8.50 3.62 5.93
C LEU A 60 -9.81 4.36 5.60
N THR A 61 -10.83 3.62 5.19
CA THR A 61 -12.14 4.18 4.84
C THR A 61 -12.94 4.59 6.09
N ILE A 62 -12.84 3.83 7.19
CA ILE A 62 -13.48 4.18 8.48
C ILE A 62 -12.84 5.42 9.08
N GLN A 63 -11.51 5.55 9.07
CA GLN A 63 -10.83 6.77 9.52
C GLN A 63 -11.34 8.01 8.77
N ARG A 64 -11.63 7.87 7.47
CA ARG A 64 -12.19 8.94 6.66
C ARG A 64 -13.61 9.36 7.06
N LEU A 65 -14.40 8.46 7.65
CA LEU A 65 -15.74 8.76 8.18
C LEU A 65 -15.65 9.47 9.54
N SER A 66 -14.73 9.06 10.42
CA SER A 66 -14.53 9.70 11.73
C SER A 66 -14.05 11.15 11.63
N VAL A 67 -13.21 11.47 10.63
CA VAL A 67 -12.73 12.84 10.38
C VAL A 67 -13.85 13.75 9.85
N LYS A 68 -14.76 13.22 9.02
CA LYS A 68 -15.90 14.00 8.49
C LYS A 68 -16.97 14.32 9.53
N LEU A 69 -17.06 13.55 10.63
CA LEU A 69 -18.01 13.81 11.71
C LEU A 69 -17.57 14.92 12.67
N HIS A 70 -16.33 15.38 12.55
CA HIS A 70 -15.73 16.44 13.39
C HIS A 70 -15.39 17.72 12.59
N GLN A 71 -15.94 17.87 11.39
CA GLN A 71 -15.88 19.07 10.55
C GLN A 71 -17.30 19.63 10.37
#